data_AF-A0A7J7LK70-F1
#
_entry.id   AF-A0A7J7LK70-F1
#
_cell.length_a   1.000
_cell.length_b   1.000
_cell.length_c   1.000
_cell.angle_alpha   90.00
_cell.angle_beta   90.00
_cell.angle_gamma   90.00
#
_symmetry.space_group_name_H-M   'P 1'
#
loop_
_entity.id
_entity.type
_entity.pdbx_description
1 polymer ?
#
loop_
_entity_poly.entity_id
_entity_poly.type
_entity_poly.pdbx_seq_one_letter_code
_entity_poly.pdbx_strand_id
1 'polypeptide(L)' 'MIYAKFHTNSGERIKYHKSSSVWPGIKFAETINKPFIEWIIGNGKKIDFWRDSWATCTPLREQIDHPNHL' A
#
# COMPACT_ATOMS: atom_id res chain seq x y z
N MET A 1 -10.55 2.20 22.79
CA MET A 1 -11.29 3.08 21.84
C MET A 1 -11.27 2.59 20.38
N ILE A 2 -10.29 1.79 19.94
CA ILE A 2 -10.24 1.25 18.57
C ILE A 2 -11.22 0.08 18.37
N TYR A 3 -11.30 -0.85 19.32
CA TYR A 3 -12.19 -2.03 19.25
C TYR A 3 -13.67 -1.68 19.03
N ALA A 4 -14.20 -0.69 19.76
CA ALA A 4 -15.60 -0.26 19.64
C ALA A 4 -15.96 0.30 18.26
N LYS A 5 -14.99 0.84 17.50
CA LYS A 5 -15.25 1.36 16.15
C LYS A 5 -15.48 0.26 15.12
N PHE A 6 -15.06 -0.97 15.39
CA PHE A 6 -15.13 -2.08 14.44
C PHE A 6 -16.16 -3.15 14.84
N HIS A 7 -16.92 -2.91 15.91
CA HIS A 7 -17.97 -3.82 16.37
C HIS A 7 -19.30 -3.07 16.46
N THR A 8 -20.40 -3.78 16.21
CA THR A 8 -21.77 -3.29 16.43
C THR A 8 -22.05 -3.21 17.93
N ASN A 9 -23.18 -2.58 18.30
CA ASN A 9 -23.64 -2.58 19.70
C ASN A 9 -23.95 -4.00 20.23
N SER A 10 -24.14 -4.98 19.33
CA SER A 10 -24.28 -6.41 19.66
C SER A 10 -22.95 -7.16 19.75
N GLY A 11 -21.81 -6.49 19.52
CA GLY A 11 -20.48 -7.09 19.62
C GLY A 11 -19.99 -7.80 18.35
N GLU A 12 -20.76 -7.79 17.26
CA GLU A 12 -20.34 -8.38 15.99
C GLU A 12 -19.41 -7.44 15.22
N ARG A 13 -18.42 -8.00 14.50
CA ARG A 13 -17.54 -7.19 13.65
C ARG A 13 -18.31 -6.61 12.46
N ILE A 14 -18.19 -5.30 12.23
CA ILE A 14 -18.82 -4.64 11.08
C ILE A 14 -18.30 -5.23 9.76
N LYS A 15 -19.23 -5.57 8.84
CA LYS A 15 -18.92 -6.24 7.55
C LYS A 15 -18.80 -5.27 6.37
N TYR A 16 -19.22 -4.02 6.53
CA TYR A 16 -19.10 -3.00 5.49
C TYR A 16 -17.70 -2.36 5.51
N HIS A 17 -17.23 -1.89 4.35
CA HIS A 17 -15.98 -1.15 4.25
C HIS A 17 -16.12 0.18 5.00
N LYS A 18 -15.48 0.30 6.17
CA LYS A 18 -15.17 1.61 6.74
C LYS A 18 -14.01 2.19 5.95
N SER A 19 -14.32 3.02 4.96
CA SER A 19 -13.38 3.96 4.39
C SER A 19 -12.73 4.69 5.56
N SER A 20 -11.44 4.47 5.79
CA SER A 20 -10.76 4.98 6.98
C SER A 20 -10.93 6.51 7.03
N SER A 21 -11.83 6.95 7.91
CA SER A 21 -11.93 8.33 8.38
C SER A 21 -10.85 8.62 9.44
N VAL A 22 -9.90 7.69 9.65
CA VAL A 22 -8.82 7.78 10.64
C VAL A 22 -7.64 8.59 10.11
N TRP A 23 -7.55 8.78 8.79
CA TRP A 23 -6.42 9.51 8.20
C TRP A 23 -6.79 10.82 7.48
N PRO A 24 -7.66 11.72 8.01
CA PRO A 24 -7.89 13.02 7.40
C PRO A 24 -6.59 13.82 7.30
N GLY A 25 -5.74 13.74 8.33
CA GLY A 25 -4.43 14.39 8.35
C GLY A 25 -3.49 13.89 7.26
N ILE A 26 -3.46 12.57 6.98
CA ILE A 26 -2.65 12.05 5.85
C ILE A 26 -3.26 12.43 4.52
N LYS A 27 -4.59 12.39 4.35
CA LYS A 27 -5.23 12.84 3.10
C LYS A 27 -4.97 14.33 2.82
N PHE A 28 -5.01 15.13 3.87
CA PHE A 28 -4.67 16.55 3.80
C PHE A 28 -3.19 16.75 3.47
N ALA A 29 -2.29 16.05 4.16
CA ALA A 29 -0.86 16.07 3.88
C ALA A 29 -0.54 15.58 2.47
N GLU A 30 -1.21 14.52 1.98
CA GLU A 30 -1.10 14.04 0.60
C GLU A 30 -1.49 15.14 -0.38
N THR A 31 -2.59 15.84 -0.14
CA THR A 31 -3.04 16.94 -1.04
C THR A 31 -1.98 18.05 -1.15
N ILE A 32 -1.32 18.39 -0.04
CA ILE A 32 -0.27 19.43 -0.01
C ILE A 32 1.04 18.91 -0.59
N ASN A 33 1.41 17.67 -0.26
CA ASN A 33 2.73 17.12 -0.56
C ASN A 33 2.79 16.39 -1.90
N LYS A 34 1.67 16.09 -2.55
CA LYS A 34 1.62 15.41 -3.85
C LYS A 34 2.49 16.05 -4.93
N PRO A 35 2.62 17.38 -5.04
CA PRO A 35 3.56 18.01 -5.98
C PRO A 35 5.05 17.81 -5.64
N PHE A 36 5.36 17.38 -4.41
CA PHE A 36 6.72 17.26 -3.87
C PHE A 36 7.11 15.81 -3.56
N ILE A 37 6.20 14.85 -3.75
CA ILE A 37 6.43 13.43 -3.54
C ILE A 37 6.54 12.77 -4.91
N GLU A 38 7.68 12.15 -5.17
CA GLU A 38 7.89 11.32 -6.35
C GLU A 38 8.14 9.88 -5.94
N TRP A 39 7.57 8.94 -6.68
CA TRP A 39 7.88 7.52 -6.53
C TRP A 39 9.15 7.22 -7.33
N ILE A 40 10.23 6.89 -6.63
CA ILE A 40 11.48 6.49 -7.28
C ILE A 40 11.46 4.98 -7.48
N ILE A 41 11.48 4.55 -8.75
CA ILE A 41 11.63 3.14 -9.12
C ILE A 41 13.12 2.78 -9.07
N GLY A 42 13.45 1.67 -8.42
CA GLY A 42 14.83 1.22 -8.28
C GLY A 42 15.73 2.31 -7.67
N ASN A 43 16.72 2.78 -8.43
CA ASN A 43 17.67 3.82 -8.01
C ASN A 43 17.47 5.19 -8.67
N GLY A 44 16.39 5.35 -9.44
CA GLY A 44 16.05 6.61 -10.13
C GLY A 44 16.97 7.03 -11.28
N LYS A 45 18.08 6.32 -11.56
CA LYS A 45 19.02 6.67 -12.63
C LYS A 45 18.62 6.07 -13.98
N LYS A 46 18.07 4.86 -13.96
CA LYS A 46 17.62 4.13 -15.15
C LYS A 46 16.54 3.15 -14.74
N ILE A 47 15.38 3.23 -15.38
CA ILE A 47 14.25 2.34 -15.14
C ILE A 47 14.44 1.06 -15.96
N ASP A 48 14.44 -0.09 -15.30
CA ASP A 48 14.42 -1.42 -15.89
C ASP A 48 13.20 -2.20 -15.36
N PHE A 49 12.29 -2.53 -16.27
CA PHE A 49 11.04 -3.19 -15.92
C PHE A 49 11.23 -4.52 -15.19
N TRP A 50 12.24 -5.30 -15.55
CA TRP A 50 12.44 -6.65 -15.01
C TRP A 50 13.31 -6.67 -13.77
N ARG A 51 14.24 -5.73 -13.67
CA ARG A 51 15.30 -5.71 -12.66
C ARG A 51 15.07 -4.71 -11.54
N ASP A 52 14.25 -3.69 -11.75
CA ASP A 52 13.92 -2.78 -10.67
C ASP A 52 12.85 -3.34 -9.75
N SER A 53 12.98 -2.97 -8.48
CA SER A 53 11.94 -3.16 -7.49
C SER A 53 10.87 -2.10 -7.71
N TRP A 54 9.65 -2.56 -7.99
CA TRP A 54 8.48 -1.71 -8.22
C TRP A 54 7.73 -1.50 -6.91
N ALA A 55 6.60 -2.21 -6.73
CA ALA A 55 5.77 -2.14 -5.53
C ALA A 55 6.24 -3.11 -4.42
N THR A 56 7.19 -3.98 -4.73
CA THR A 56 7.68 -5.08 -3.90
C THR A 56 9.15 -4.88 -3.58
N CYS A 57 9.65 -5.55 -2.53
CA CYS A 57 11.07 -5.51 -2.17
C CYS A 57 11.97 -6.30 -3.14
N THR A 58 11.39 -7.04 -4.08
CA THR A 58 12.09 -7.84 -5.10
C THR A 58 11.66 -7.45 -6.51
N PRO A 59 12.55 -7.56 -7.52
CA PRO A 59 12.20 -7.35 -8.92
C PRO A 59 11.16 -8.34 -9.44
N LEU A 60 10.40 -7.93 -10.46
CA LEU A 60 9.35 -8.77 -11.07
C LEU A 60 9.89 -10.10 -11.61
N ARG A 61 11.12 -10.13 -12.13
CA ARG A 61 11.75 -11.35 -12.63
C ARG A 61 11.81 -12.45 -11.56
N GLU A 62 12.08 -12.09 -10.30
CA GLU A 62 12.20 -13.06 -9.20
C GLU A 62 10.84 -13.59 -8.71
N GLN A 63 9.75 -12.88 -9.02
CA GLN A 63 8.40 -13.29 -8.65
C GLN A 63 7.77 -14.19 -9.71
N ILE A 64 8.09 -13.96 -10.98
CA ILE A 64 7.59 -14.76 -12.09
C ILE A 64 8.37 -16.07 -12.20
N ASP A 65 9.66 -16.04 -11.88
CA ASP A 65 10.54 -17.21 -11.84
C ASP A 65 10.48 -17.94 -10.50
N HIS A 66 9.31 -17.95 -9.84
CA HIS A 66 9.11 -18.85 -8.71
C HIS A 66 9.13 -20.30 -9.24
N PRO A 67 10.09 -21.13 -8.81
CA PRO A 67 10.09 -22.54 -9.12
C PRO A 67 9.03 -23.21 -8.24
N ASN A 68 7.76 -23.02 -8.56
CA ASN A 68 6.74 -23.99 -8.19
C ASN A 68 6.95 -25.21 -9.10
N HIS A 69 8.05 -25.91 -8.83
CA HIS A 69 8.15 -27.35 -9.03
C HIS A 69 7.16 -27.99 -8.04
N LEU A 70 6.01 -28.43 -8.55
CA LEU A 70 5.52 -29.81 -8.52
C LEU A 70 4.25 -29.90 -9.38
#